data_AF-A0A2V2QCQ6-F1
#
_entry.id   AF-A0A2V2QCQ6-F1
#
_cell.length_a   1.000
_cell.length_b   1.000
_cell.length_c   1.000
_cell.angle_alpha   90.00
_cell.angle_beta   90.00
_cell.angle_gamma   90.00
#
_symmetry.space_group_name_H-M   'P 1'
#
loop_
_entity.id
_entity.type
_entity.pdbx_description
1 polymer ?
#
loop_
_entity_poly.entity_id
_entity_poly.type
_entity_poly.pdbx_seq_one_letter_code
_entity_poly.pdbx_strand_id
1 'polypeptide(L)' 'MSTAELHTLTGAYALHALPEDERREFERHLADCEACAQEVRELSATAARLGLAVAEAPPRELRDRVLREITTVRQETPS' A
#
# COMPACT_ATOMS: atom_id res chain seq x y z
N MET A 1 18.26 4.76 -9.32
CA MET A 1 17.37 5.43 -10.29
C MET A 1 17.65 6.93 -10.27
N SER A 2 17.40 7.62 -11.38
CA SER A 2 17.40 9.10 -11.38
C SER A 2 16.15 9.64 -10.66
N THR A 3 16.23 10.87 -10.16
CA THR A 3 15.07 11.53 -9.53
C THR A 3 13.87 11.63 -10.48
N ALA A 4 14.12 11.86 -11.77
CA ALA A 4 13.07 11.92 -12.77
C ALA A 4 12.34 10.57 -12.94
N GLU A 5 13.08 9.46 -12.94
CA GLU A 5 12.49 8.12 -12.99
C GLU A 5 11.67 7.82 -11.72
N LEU A 6 12.16 8.23 -10.55
CA LEU A 6 11.44 8.03 -9.29
C LEU A 6 10.08 8.74 -9.24
N HIS A 7 9.96 9.95 -9.80
CA HIS A 7 8.66 10.64 -9.89
C HIS A 7 7.62 9.87 -10.71
N THR A 8 8.05 9.04 -11.66
CA THR A 8 7.12 8.26 -12.49
C THR A 8 6.53 7.03 -11.77
N LEU A 9 7.05 6.68 -10.59
CA LEU A 9 6.64 5.47 -9.86
C LEU A 9 5.44 5.67 -8.93
N THR A 10 4.94 6.90 -8.74
CA THR A 10 3.89 7.23 -7.75
C THR A 10 2.61 6.40 -7.95
N GLY A 11 2.20 6.17 -9.20
CA GLY A 11 1.06 5.31 -9.54
C GLY A 11 1.27 3.83 -9.25
N ALA A 12 2.41 3.27 -9.66
CA ALA A 12 2.72 1.87 -9.38
C ALA A 12 2.89 1.63 -7.86
N TYR A 13 3.49 2.59 -7.14
CA TYR A 13 3.59 2.56 -5.68
C TYR A 13 2.21 2.58 -5.01
N ALA A 14 1.31 3.50 -5.41
CA ALA A 14 -0.04 3.61 -4.85
C ALA A 14 -0.89 2.34 -5.07
N LEU A 15 -0.56 1.53 -6.07
CA LEU A 15 -1.21 0.25 -6.38
C LEU A 15 -0.44 -0.97 -5.83
N HIS A 16 0.60 -0.76 -5.04
CA HIS A 16 1.48 -1.82 -4.52
C HIS A 16 2.07 -2.73 -5.62
N ALA A 17 2.39 -2.15 -6.78
CA ALA A 17 2.82 -2.85 -7.99
C ALA A 17 4.33 -2.72 -8.29
N LEU A 18 5.11 -2.15 -7.37
CA LEU A 18 6.56 -2.04 -7.53
C LEU A 18 7.28 -3.32 -7.08
N PRO A 19 8.33 -3.76 -7.80
CA PRO A 19 9.34 -4.67 -7.28
C PRO A 19 9.94 -4.16 -5.95
N GLU A 20 10.45 -5.07 -5.12
CA GLU A 20 10.87 -4.72 -3.76
C GLU A 20 12.03 -3.72 -3.72
N ASP A 21 12.96 -3.82 -4.66
CA ASP A 21 14.09 -2.91 -4.82
C ASP A 21 13.66 -1.50 -5.25
N GLU A 22 12.78 -1.39 -6.26
CA GLU A 22 12.20 -0.12 -6.70
C GLU A 22 11.35 0.51 -5.59
N ARG A 23 10.55 -0.29 -4.88
CA ARG A 23 9.75 0.18 -3.74
C ARG A 23 10.62 0.80 -2.66
N ARG A 24 11.70 0.11 -2.24
CA ARG A 24 12.61 0.64 -1.23
C ARG A 24 13.30 1.92 -1.69
N GLU A 25 13.66 2.02 -2.97
CA GLU A 25 14.26 3.24 -3.50
C GLU A 25 13.26 4.41 -3.55
N PHE A 26 12.04 4.14 -4.00
CA PHE A 26 10.97 5.11 -4.02
C PHE A 26 10.58 5.57 -2.61
N GLU A 27 10.51 4.67 -1.61
CA GLU A 27 10.22 5.03 -0.21
C GLU A 27 11.26 5.98 0.40
N ARG A 28 12.55 5.80 0.06
CA ARG A 28 13.59 6.77 0.46
C ARG A 28 13.35 8.15 -0.15
N HIS A 29 12.99 8.20 -1.43
CA HIS A 29 12.65 9.46 -2.10
C HIS A 29 11.37 10.10 -1.53
N LEU A 30 10.36 9.28 -1.23
CA LEU A 30 9.06 9.70 -0.71
C LEU A 30 9.18 10.41 0.64
N ALA A 31 10.18 10.04 1.45
CA ALA A 31 10.45 10.69 2.73
C ALA A 31 10.80 12.18 2.60
N ASP A 32 11.36 12.60 1.47
CA ASP A 32 11.91 13.95 1.27
C ASP A 32 11.18 14.75 0.16
N CYS A 33 10.21 14.16 -0.55
CA CYS A 33 9.53 14.78 -1.69
C CYS A 33 8.03 14.99 -1.43
N GLU A 34 7.65 16.21 -1.00
CA GLU A 34 6.26 16.56 -0.70
C GLU A 34 5.31 16.39 -1.90
N ALA A 35 5.78 16.68 -3.12
CA ALA A 35 4.99 16.51 -4.34
C ALA A 35 4.62 15.04 -4.58
N CYS A 36 5.60 14.13 -4.49
CA CYS A 36 5.32 12.69 -4.62
C CYS A 36 4.45 12.18 -3.46
N ALA A 37 4.64 12.70 -2.25
CA ALA A 37 3.78 12.35 -1.11
C ALA A 37 2.33 12.78 -1.32
N GLN A 38 2.08 13.96 -1.90
CA GLN A 38 0.74 14.40 -2.26
C GLN A 38 0.14 13.53 -3.35
N GLU A 39 0.87 13.27 -4.43
CA GLU A 39 0.36 12.47 -5.55
C GLU A 39 0.03 11.03 -5.12
N VAL A 40 0.90 10.39 -4.32
CA VAL A 40 0.64 9.05 -3.76
C VAL A 40 -0.64 9.05 -2.91
N ARG A 41 -0.88 10.07 -2.08
CA ARG A 41 -2.12 10.18 -1.29
C ARG A 41 -3.36 10.26 -2.18
N GLU A 42 -3.31 11.09 -3.22
CA GLU A 42 -4.44 11.28 -4.15
C GLU A 42 -4.73 10.02 -4.98
N LEU A 43 -3.68 9.38 -5.50
CA LEU A 43 -3.78 8.13 -6.25
C LEU A 43 -4.29 6.99 -5.37
N SER A 44 -3.77 6.86 -4.14
CA SER A 44 -4.23 5.85 -3.17
C SER A 44 -5.71 6.05 -2.82
N ALA A 45 -6.15 7.30 -2.62
CA ALA A 45 -7.55 7.60 -2.37
C ALA A 45 -8.44 7.27 -3.58
N THR A 46 -7.95 7.48 -4.79
CA THR A 46 -8.66 7.11 -6.03
C THR A 46 -8.76 5.59 -6.17
N ALA A 47 -7.66 4.87 -5.96
CA ALA A 47 -7.64 3.41 -5.97
C ALA A 47 -8.61 2.82 -4.95
N ALA A 48 -8.67 3.38 -3.72
CA ALA A 48 -9.63 2.97 -2.71
C ALA A 48 -11.09 3.16 -3.16
N ARG A 49 -11.43 4.28 -3.79
CA ARG A 49 -12.78 4.52 -4.33
C ARG A 49 -13.14 3.51 -5.42
N LEU A 50 -12.21 3.21 -6.32
CA LEU A 50 -12.41 2.21 -7.36
C LEU A 50 -12.62 0.82 -6.75
N GLY A 51 -11.81 0.43 -5.75
CA GLY A 51 -11.96 -0.83 -5.04
C GLY A 51 -13.31 -0.96 -4.32
N LEU A 52 -13.78 0.11 -3.66
CA LEU A 52 -15.09 0.14 -3.02
C LEU A 52 -16.25 0.01 -4.01
N ALA A 53 -16.12 0.57 -5.22
CA ALA A 53 -17.14 0.48 -6.25
C ALA A 53 -17.36 -0.96 -6.77
N VAL A 54 -16.38 -1.83 -6.59
CA VAL A 54 -16.41 -3.24 -7.03
C VAL A 54 -16.32 -4.24 -5.86
N ALA A 55 -16.48 -3.77 -4.63
CA ALA A 55 -16.34 -4.60 -3.44
C ALA A 55 -17.55 -5.53 -3.28
N GLU A 56 -17.26 -6.81 -3.02
CA GLU A 56 -18.26 -7.82 -2.72
C GLU A 56 -18.41 -8.03 -1.21
N ALA A 57 -19.61 -8.42 -0.78
CA ALA A 57 -19.87 -8.70 0.62
C ALA A 57 -19.07 -9.96 1.08
N PRO A 58 -18.24 -9.85 2.14
CA PRO A 58 -17.52 -11.01 2.65
C PRO A 58 -18.47 -12.00 3.33
N PRO A 59 -18.10 -13.29 3.43
CA PRO A 59 -18.83 -14.27 4.24
C PRO A 59 -19.01 -13.79 5.68
N ARG A 60 -20.19 -14.03 6.28
CA ARG A 60 -20.54 -13.52 7.62
C ARG A 60 -19.57 -14.00 8.70
N GLU A 61 -19.03 -15.20 8.53
CA GLU A 61 -18.13 -15.87 9.47
C GLU A 61 -16.68 -15.39 9.35
N LEU A 62 -16.34 -14.63 8.30
CA LEU A 62 -14.95 -14.25 8.00
C LEU A 62 -14.33 -13.48 9.17
N ARG A 63 -15.08 -12.53 9.75
CA ARG A 63 -14.63 -11.73 10.89
C ARG A 63 -14.28 -12.62 12.08
N ASP A 64 -15.19 -13.52 12.47
CA ASP A 64 -15.00 -14.37 13.64
C ASP A 64 -13.87 -15.38 13.42
N ARG A 65 -13.68 -15.84 12.18
CA ARG A 65 -12.53 -16.70 11.81
C ARG A 65 -11.21 -15.95 11.97
N VAL A 66 -11.08 -14.76 11.36
CA VAL A 66 -9.86 -13.92 11.45
C VAL A 66 -9.53 -13.59 12.92
N LEU A 67 -10.54 -13.23 13.71
CA LEU A 67 -10.35 -12.90 15.13
C LEU A 67 -9.98 -14.11 16.00
N ARG A 68 -10.39 -15.33 15.63
CA ARG A 68 -9.87 -16.54 16.30
C ARG A 68 -8.44 -16.83 15.88
N GLU A 69 -8.14 -16.79 14.58
CA GLU A 69 -6.82 -17.10 14.04
C GLU A 69 -5.74 -16.16 14.57
N ILE A 70 -6.02 -14.86 14.70
CA ILE A 70 -5.02 -13.89 15.19
C ILE A 70 -4.52 -14.21 16.62
N THR A 71 -5.29 -14.96 17.42
CA THR A 71 -4.86 -15.38 18.78
C THR A 71 -3.76 -16.44 18.77
N THR A 72 -3.56 -17.13 17.64
CA THR A 72 -2.56 -18.20 17.48
C THR A 72 -1.40 -17.81 16.58
N VAL A 73 -1.51 -16.70 15.83
CA VAL A 73 -0.43 -16.17 15.00
C VAL A 73 0.64 -15.52 15.88
N ARG A 74 1.85 -16.08 15.86
CA ARG A 74 3.02 -15.51 16.54
C ARG A 74 3.29 -14.11 15.98
N GLN A 75 3.37 -13.13 16.87
CA GLN A 75 3.75 -11.76 16.53
C GLN A 75 5.26 -11.69 16.27
N GLU A 76 5.67 -10.93 15.25
CA GLU A 76 7.09 -10.63 15.04
C GLU A 76 7.62 -9.77 16.19
N THR A 77 8.89 -9.97 16.54
CA THR A 77 9.56 -9.18 17.58
C THR A 77 9.84 -7.77 17.07
N PRO A 78 9.68 -6.71 17.90
CA PRO A 78 10.05 -5.35 17.50
C PRO A 78 11.50 -5.27 17.01
N SER A 79 11.72 -4.53 15.93
CA SER A 79 13.04 -4.22 15.35
C SER A 79 13.67 -2.99 15.98
#